data_AF-A0A950C2Y7-F1
#
_entry.id   AF-A0A950C2Y7-F1
#
_cell.length_a   1.000
_cell.length_b   1.000
_cell.length_c   1.000
_cell.angle_alpha   90.00
_cell.angle_beta   90.00
_cell.angle_gamma   90.00
#
_symmetry.space_group_name_H-M   'P 1'
#
loop_
_entity.id
_entity.type
_entity.pdbx_description
1 polymer ?
#
loop_
_entity_poly.entity_id
_entity_poly.type
_entity_poly.pdbx_seq_one_letter_code
_entity_poly.pdbx_strand_id
1 'polypeptide(L)'
;MLWTEPLVSIDATNRLFPVVAERVPSRANGDISADGLTLTYRLRPDERFADGVPLTSHDVDFTYRAIMDPRNPVPDITAYREIVSISTPDLHTVRIRLRKPWAAAVAELFAAADYAYGILPAHAFGNTTYIAHASWNSNPFGSGPFHVAEWRHGDEIVLEPNQYAVRKPRLRRLIFKIIPDYTTMLVALRTHDVDVYAGVNETQLAVLRSLPDVRLVRTPLNYVEFLEFNTQRPPTDDLRVRRALMRAIDKPTLLKTVYLSLRTPANTEIAPVLWAHDPDVRGPSYDPQQASRDLDAAGWVERHGIRFKSQEPLELLLIFNASDSQQLRLATEVQAELHAIGVAVDLKGYPIELMTAPADAGGILAKGLCERP
;
A
#
# COMPACT_ATOMS: atom_id res chain seq x y z
N MET A 1 -2.67 -3.89 -13.02
CA MET A 1 -3.32 -2.61 -13.33
C MET A 1 -4.31 -2.84 -14.48
N LEU A 2 -5.44 -2.11 -14.50
CA LEU A 2 -6.56 -2.42 -15.41
C LEU A 2 -6.60 -1.53 -16.66
N TRP A 3 -6.34 -0.23 -16.53
CA TRP A 3 -6.39 0.72 -17.65
C TRP A 3 -5.03 1.27 -18.08
N THR A 4 -4.03 1.29 -17.21
CA THR A 4 -2.62 1.58 -17.55
C THR A 4 -1.75 0.36 -17.27
N GLU A 5 -0.59 0.27 -17.90
CA GLU A 5 0.37 -0.83 -17.67
C GLU A 5 1.78 -0.31 -17.36
N PRO A 6 2.53 -1.00 -16.48
CA PRO A 6 3.93 -0.69 -16.19
C PRO A 6 4.86 -1.23 -17.29
N LEU A 7 6.17 -0.94 -17.19
CA LEU A 7 7.17 -1.54 -18.08
C LEU A 7 7.30 -3.05 -17.87
N VAL A 8 7.38 -3.48 -16.61
CA VAL A 8 7.43 -4.89 -16.19
C VAL A 8 6.42 -5.14 -15.07
N SER A 9 6.18 -6.39 -14.70
CA SER A 9 5.28 -6.73 -13.59
C SER A 9 5.76 -7.98 -12.88
N ILE A 10 5.11 -8.33 -11.78
CA ILE A 10 5.46 -9.44 -10.90
C ILE A 10 4.31 -10.44 -10.90
N ASP A 11 4.61 -11.71 -11.15
CA ASP A 11 3.60 -12.77 -11.15
C ASP A 11 3.26 -13.25 -9.73
N ALA A 12 2.31 -14.18 -9.63
CA ALA A 12 1.86 -14.75 -8.35
C ALA A 12 2.96 -15.52 -7.58
N THR A 13 4.13 -15.74 -8.19
CA THR A 13 5.32 -16.38 -7.57
C THR A 13 6.44 -15.38 -7.29
N ASN A 14 6.15 -14.08 -7.32
CA ASN A 14 7.10 -12.99 -7.14
C ASN A 14 8.20 -12.93 -8.23
N ARG A 15 7.93 -13.43 -9.44
CA ARG A 15 8.87 -13.36 -10.56
C ARG A 15 8.53 -12.21 -11.50
N LEU A 16 9.57 -11.46 -11.89
CA LEU A 16 9.42 -10.39 -12.88
C LEU A 16 9.12 -10.96 -14.27
N PHE A 17 8.17 -10.34 -14.96
CA PHE A 17 7.83 -10.64 -16.34
C PHE A 17 7.57 -9.35 -17.14
N PRO A 18 7.81 -9.36 -18.46
CA PRO A 18 7.59 -8.18 -19.30
C PRO A 18 6.11 -7.80 -19.44
N VAL A 19 5.82 -6.50 -19.53
CA VAL A 19 4.49 -5.97 -19.88
C VAL A 19 4.62 -5.08 -21.11
N VAL A 20 4.80 -3.76 -20.95
CA VAL A 20 5.06 -2.83 -22.06
C VAL A 20 6.47 -3.02 -22.61
N ALA A 21 7.43 -3.44 -21.78
CA ALA A 21 8.76 -3.82 -22.23
C ALA A 21 8.73 -5.19 -22.93
N GLU A 22 9.60 -5.40 -23.92
CA GLU A 22 9.74 -6.69 -24.63
C GLU A 22 10.27 -7.81 -23.72
N ARG A 23 11.13 -7.43 -22.77
CA ARG A 23 11.78 -8.33 -21.81
C ARG A 23 12.18 -7.60 -20.55
N VAL A 24 12.40 -8.34 -19.47
CA VAL A 24 12.92 -7.79 -18.21
C VAL A 24 14.41 -7.45 -18.38
N PRO A 25 14.86 -6.22 -18.05
CA PRO A 25 16.28 -5.88 -18.11
C PRO A 25 17.11 -6.73 -17.16
N SER A 26 18.29 -7.17 -17.61
CA SER A 26 19.25 -7.88 -16.78
C SER A 26 20.69 -7.60 -17.22
N ARG A 27 21.67 -7.96 -16.37
CA ARG A 27 23.07 -7.97 -16.81
C ARG A 27 23.32 -9.02 -17.89
N ALA A 28 22.64 -10.17 -17.80
CA ALA A 28 22.83 -11.30 -18.71
C ALA A 28 22.42 -10.99 -20.16
N ASN A 29 21.38 -10.15 -20.35
CA ASN A 29 20.94 -9.74 -21.68
C ASN A 29 21.51 -8.39 -22.14
N GLY A 30 22.43 -7.80 -21.36
CA GLY A 30 23.13 -6.55 -21.66
C GLY A 30 22.30 -5.27 -21.45
N ASP A 31 21.08 -5.39 -20.91
CA ASP A 31 20.19 -4.25 -20.69
C ASP A 31 20.52 -3.48 -19.40
N ILE A 32 21.30 -4.09 -18.51
CA ILE A 32 21.91 -3.42 -17.35
C ILE A 32 23.41 -3.26 -17.60
N SER A 33 23.91 -2.04 -17.55
CA SER A 33 25.35 -1.75 -17.74
C SER A 33 26.22 -2.44 -16.69
N ALA A 34 27.51 -2.62 -17.01
CA ALA A 34 28.46 -3.33 -16.13
C ALA A 34 28.59 -2.68 -14.73
N ASP A 35 28.53 -1.34 -14.66
CA ASP A 35 28.52 -0.57 -13.42
C ASP A 35 27.17 -0.64 -12.67
N GLY A 36 26.12 -1.19 -13.29
CA GLY A 36 24.77 -1.29 -12.72
C GLY A 36 24.02 0.03 -12.67
N LEU A 37 24.49 1.05 -13.38
CA LEU A 37 23.95 2.39 -13.29
C LEU A 37 22.97 2.74 -14.42
N THR A 38 23.02 2.04 -15.54
CA THR A 38 22.13 2.28 -16.68
C THR A 38 21.23 1.07 -16.89
N LEU A 39 19.91 1.30 -16.87
CA LEU A 39 18.88 0.33 -17.19
C LEU A 39 18.29 0.69 -18.57
N THR A 40 18.28 -0.27 -19.48
CA THR A 40 17.71 -0.11 -20.83
C THR A 40 16.44 -0.94 -20.95
N TYR A 41 15.33 -0.28 -21.23
CA TYR A 41 14.07 -0.93 -21.58
C TYR A 41 13.86 -0.81 -23.08
N ARG A 42 13.58 -1.94 -23.74
CA ARG A 42 13.04 -1.97 -25.09
C ARG A 42 11.54 -2.17 -24.99
N LEU A 43 10.77 -1.27 -25.58
CA LEU A 43 9.32 -1.28 -25.62
C LEU A 43 8.84 -2.12 -26.78
N ARG A 44 7.74 -2.82 -26.55
CA ARG A 44 7.07 -3.60 -27.58
C ARG A 44 6.49 -2.66 -28.65
N PRO A 45 6.73 -2.93 -29.95
CA PRO A 45 6.29 -2.04 -31.03
C PRO A 45 4.77 -2.10 -31.30
N ASP A 46 4.09 -3.11 -30.77
CA ASP A 46 2.64 -3.32 -30.91
C ASP A 46 1.82 -2.66 -29.79
N GLU A 47 2.45 -2.04 -28.80
CA GLU A 47 1.76 -1.39 -27.67
C GLU A 47 1.04 -0.11 -28.09
N ARG A 48 -0.19 0.05 -27.61
CA ARG A 48 -1.09 1.15 -27.95
C ARG A 48 -1.95 1.52 -26.76
N PHE A 49 -2.28 2.80 -26.66
CA PHE A 49 -3.28 3.30 -25.75
C PHE A 49 -4.70 2.96 -26.23
N ALA A 50 -5.69 3.09 -25.35
CA ALA A 50 -7.09 2.75 -25.66
C ALA A 50 -7.74 3.62 -26.75
N ASP A 51 -7.14 4.75 -27.10
CA ASP A 51 -7.52 5.60 -28.23
C ASP A 51 -6.81 5.22 -29.56
N GLY A 52 -5.98 4.17 -29.54
CA GLY A 52 -5.28 3.64 -30.70
C GLY A 52 -3.91 4.27 -30.96
N VAL A 53 -3.53 5.32 -30.24
CA VAL A 53 -2.23 5.98 -30.37
C VAL A 53 -1.12 5.00 -29.92
N PRO A 54 -0.05 4.81 -30.70
CA PRO A 54 1.09 3.99 -30.29
C PRO A 54 1.73 4.47 -28.99
N LEU A 55 2.06 3.55 -28.10
CA LEU A 55 2.86 3.85 -26.90
C LEU A 55 4.34 3.88 -27.30
N THR A 56 5.03 4.94 -26.92
CA THR A 56 6.43 5.18 -27.27
C THR A 56 7.31 5.48 -26.05
N SER A 57 8.62 5.54 -26.27
CA SER A 57 9.61 5.94 -25.26
C SER A 57 9.35 7.35 -24.71
N HIS A 58 8.73 8.24 -25.48
CA HIS A 58 8.34 9.58 -25.04
C HIS A 58 7.29 9.54 -23.92
N ASP A 59 6.33 8.62 -23.98
CA ASP A 59 5.31 8.44 -22.94
C ASP A 59 5.93 7.98 -21.62
N VAL A 60 6.99 7.19 -21.72
CA VAL A 60 7.77 6.73 -20.57
C VAL A 60 8.54 7.90 -19.93
N ASP A 61 9.25 8.72 -20.72
CA ASP A 61 9.93 9.93 -20.22
C ASP A 61 8.93 10.91 -19.59
N PHE A 62 7.79 11.15 -20.26
CA PHE A 62 6.71 11.98 -19.75
C PHE A 62 6.22 11.49 -18.37
N THR A 63 5.89 10.21 -18.25
CA THR A 63 5.33 9.62 -17.03
C THR A 63 6.25 9.84 -15.84
N TYR A 64 7.54 9.53 -15.98
CA TYR A 64 8.49 9.67 -14.87
C TYR A 64 8.81 11.13 -14.56
N ARG A 65 8.82 12.02 -15.55
CA ARG A 65 8.93 13.47 -15.28
C ARG A 65 7.71 14.00 -14.55
N ALA A 66 6.50 13.55 -14.88
CA ALA A 66 5.28 13.91 -14.16
C ALA A 66 5.34 13.40 -12.71
N ILE A 67 5.82 12.18 -12.47
CA ILE A 67 6.04 11.66 -11.11
C ILE A 67 7.00 12.56 -10.31
N MET A 68 8.10 12.99 -10.93
CA MET A 68 9.14 13.82 -10.28
C MET A 68 8.82 15.31 -10.23
N ASP A 69 7.72 15.77 -10.84
CA ASP A 69 7.31 17.17 -10.84
C ASP A 69 6.76 17.55 -9.46
N PRO A 70 7.39 18.49 -8.72
CA PRO A 70 6.98 18.83 -7.36
C PRO A 70 5.60 19.50 -7.28
N ARG A 71 5.01 19.89 -8.43
CA ARG A 71 3.64 20.42 -8.49
C ARG A 71 2.58 19.32 -8.40
N ASN A 72 2.94 18.07 -8.67
CA ASN A 72 2.01 16.94 -8.56
C ASN A 72 2.04 16.35 -7.14
N PRO A 73 0.89 16.07 -6.53
CA PRO A 73 0.81 15.54 -5.17
C PRO A 73 1.05 14.02 -5.15
N VAL A 74 2.19 13.57 -5.66
CA VAL A 74 2.58 12.16 -5.64
C VAL A 74 3.00 11.80 -4.21
N PRO A 75 2.35 10.81 -3.54
CA PRO A 75 2.57 10.55 -2.12
C PRO A 75 4.01 10.22 -1.76
N ASP A 76 4.71 9.45 -2.60
CA ASP A 76 6.13 9.15 -2.43
C ASP A 76 6.86 9.15 -3.78
N ILE A 77 7.96 9.91 -3.82
CA ILE A 77 8.87 10.05 -4.96
C ILE A 77 10.32 9.69 -4.60
N THR A 78 10.57 9.19 -3.39
CA THR A 78 11.91 8.95 -2.83
C THR A 78 12.73 8.03 -3.72
N ALA A 79 12.12 6.93 -4.16
CA ALA A 79 12.68 5.99 -5.11
C ALA A 79 13.08 6.69 -6.44
N TYR A 80 12.20 7.52 -6.99
CA TYR A 80 12.40 8.20 -8.28
C TYR A 80 13.49 9.26 -8.25
N ARG A 81 13.83 9.83 -7.08
CA ARG A 81 14.96 10.77 -6.92
C ARG A 81 16.33 10.16 -7.20
N GLU A 82 16.42 8.83 -7.19
CA GLU A 82 17.63 8.10 -7.58
C GLU A 82 17.85 8.10 -9.11
N ILE A 83 16.87 8.53 -9.91
CA ILE A 83 17.02 8.71 -11.36
C ILE A 83 17.77 10.02 -11.63
N VAL A 84 18.88 9.93 -12.38
CA VAL A 84 19.68 11.05 -12.86
C VAL A 84 19.15 11.58 -14.17
N SER A 85 18.86 10.68 -15.10
CA SER A 85 18.35 11.03 -16.43
C SER A 85 17.59 9.88 -17.07
N ILE A 86 16.68 10.25 -17.96
CA ILE A 86 15.98 9.36 -18.87
C ILE A 86 16.28 9.85 -20.28
N SER A 87 16.64 8.93 -21.17
CA SER A 87 16.87 9.24 -22.59
C SER A 87 16.12 8.27 -23.48
N THR A 88 15.61 8.81 -24.58
CA THR A 88 14.70 8.15 -25.52
C THR A 88 15.32 8.20 -26.93
N PRO A 89 16.41 7.44 -27.18
CA PRO A 89 17.18 7.56 -28.43
C PRO A 89 16.39 7.20 -29.69
N ASP A 90 15.31 6.44 -29.53
CA ASP A 90 14.35 6.08 -30.57
C ASP A 90 12.97 5.82 -29.95
N LEU A 91 11.96 5.52 -30.76
CA LEU A 91 10.57 5.33 -30.33
C LEU A 91 10.35 4.18 -29.35
N HIS A 92 11.25 3.21 -29.29
CA HIS A 92 11.07 1.97 -28.53
C HIS A 92 12.19 1.71 -27.53
N THR A 93 13.13 2.64 -27.34
CA THR A 93 14.20 2.49 -26.37
C THR A 93 14.10 3.56 -25.30
N VAL A 94 14.16 3.13 -24.04
CA VAL A 94 14.27 4.02 -22.87
C VAL A 94 15.53 3.63 -22.11
N ARG A 95 16.43 4.58 -21.87
CA ARG A 95 17.61 4.40 -21.03
C ARG A 95 17.53 5.27 -19.80
N ILE A 96 17.60 4.64 -18.64
CA ILE A 96 17.46 5.27 -17.33
C ILE A 96 18.80 5.18 -16.61
N ARG A 97 19.36 6.33 -16.25
CA ARG A 97 20.61 6.41 -15.48
C ARG A 97 20.27 6.64 -14.01
N LEU A 98 20.74 5.76 -13.13
CA LEU A 98 20.60 5.86 -11.69
C LEU A 98 21.80 6.57 -11.04
N ARG A 99 21.64 7.15 -9.85
CA ARG A 99 22.72 7.80 -9.09
C ARG A 99 23.73 6.80 -8.54
N LYS A 100 23.25 5.64 -8.10
CA LYS A 100 24.02 4.53 -7.52
C LYS A 100 23.48 3.19 -8.02
N PRO A 101 24.27 2.11 -7.98
CA PRO A 101 23.76 0.79 -8.35
C PRO A 101 22.67 0.39 -7.37
N TRP A 102 21.53 -0.09 -7.89
CA TRP A 102 20.38 -0.45 -7.07
C TRP A 102 19.76 -1.74 -7.59
N ALA A 103 19.97 -2.83 -6.84
CA ALA A 103 19.56 -4.17 -7.25
C ALA A 103 18.04 -4.30 -7.46
N ALA A 104 17.24 -3.59 -6.65
CA ALA A 104 15.79 -3.67 -6.70
C ALA A 104 15.15 -2.68 -7.69
N ALA A 105 15.92 -1.83 -8.36
CA ALA A 105 15.38 -0.78 -9.24
C ALA A 105 14.40 -1.30 -10.30
N VAL A 106 14.67 -2.47 -10.91
CA VAL A 106 13.76 -3.08 -11.91
C VAL A 106 12.40 -3.46 -11.29
N ALA A 107 12.40 -3.94 -10.05
CA ALA A 107 11.18 -4.36 -9.36
C ALA A 107 10.45 -3.17 -8.68
N GLU A 108 11.18 -2.22 -8.09
CA GLU A 108 10.59 -1.14 -7.30
C GLU A 108 10.14 0.06 -8.15
N LEU A 109 10.93 0.49 -9.14
CA LEU A 109 10.60 1.69 -9.94
C LEU A 109 9.71 1.39 -11.14
N PHE A 110 9.78 0.15 -11.67
CA PHE A 110 9.31 -0.15 -13.02
C PHE A 110 8.35 -1.35 -13.07
N ALA A 111 8.08 -1.98 -11.93
CA ALA A 111 7.13 -3.08 -11.83
C ALA A 111 5.83 -2.67 -11.13
N ALA A 112 4.77 -3.45 -11.37
CA ALA A 112 3.57 -3.40 -10.54
C ALA A 112 3.81 -4.01 -9.14
N ALA A 113 4.67 -3.36 -8.35
CA ALA A 113 4.97 -3.65 -6.95
C ALA A 113 4.46 -2.49 -6.06
N ASP A 114 5.25 -2.05 -5.09
CA ASP A 114 4.83 -1.05 -4.09
C ASP A 114 4.65 0.38 -4.66
N TYR A 115 5.30 0.72 -5.79
CA TYR A 115 5.23 2.04 -6.46
C TYR A 115 4.77 1.95 -7.92
N ALA A 116 3.75 1.14 -8.16
CA ALA A 116 3.26 0.80 -9.50
C ALA A 116 2.56 1.97 -10.22
N TYR A 117 3.31 2.78 -10.97
CA TYR A 117 2.71 3.73 -11.92
C TYR A 117 2.72 3.14 -13.34
N GLY A 118 1.53 3.01 -13.93
CA GLY A 118 1.42 2.66 -15.35
C GLY A 118 1.82 3.84 -16.24
N ILE A 119 2.32 3.54 -17.45
CA ILE A 119 2.73 4.55 -18.42
C ILE A 119 1.52 5.38 -18.86
N LEU A 120 1.63 6.69 -18.73
CA LEU A 120 0.61 7.66 -19.07
C LEU A 120 0.73 8.11 -20.55
N PRO A 121 -0.39 8.33 -21.25
CA PRO A 121 -0.39 8.84 -22.62
C PRO A 121 0.02 10.31 -22.66
N ALA A 122 1.25 10.63 -23.04
CA ALA A 122 1.77 12.01 -22.97
C ALA A 122 0.90 13.00 -23.78
N HIS A 123 0.33 12.53 -24.89
CA HIS A 123 -0.55 13.33 -25.74
C HIS A 123 -1.84 13.78 -25.06
N ALA A 124 -2.28 13.11 -23.98
CA ALA A 124 -3.47 13.51 -23.21
C ALA A 124 -3.23 14.72 -22.29
N PHE A 125 -1.96 15.10 -22.08
CA PHE A 125 -1.57 16.14 -21.12
C PHE A 125 -0.91 17.36 -21.81
N GLY A 126 -0.83 17.37 -23.14
CA GLY A 126 -0.16 18.44 -23.89
C GLY A 126 1.32 18.54 -23.51
N ASN A 127 1.85 19.77 -23.43
CA ASN A 127 3.28 20.01 -23.15
C ASN A 127 3.57 20.27 -21.66
N THR A 128 2.73 19.79 -20.74
CA THR A 128 2.92 19.99 -19.30
C THR A 128 3.03 18.68 -18.54
N THR A 129 3.96 18.61 -17.60
CA THR A 129 4.09 17.52 -16.63
C THR A 129 3.18 17.69 -15.41
N TYR A 130 2.45 18.79 -15.31
CA TYR A 130 1.44 19.00 -14.27
C TYR A 130 0.13 18.28 -14.63
N ILE A 131 -0.19 17.21 -13.88
CA ILE A 131 -1.29 16.29 -14.18
C ILE A 131 -2.43 16.32 -13.16
N ALA A 132 -2.27 17.03 -12.03
CA ALA A 132 -3.22 16.99 -10.91
C ALA A 132 -4.66 17.41 -11.28
N HIS A 133 -4.82 18.26 -12.29
CA HIS A 133 -6.14 18.75 -12.77
C HIS A 133 -6.37 18.46 -14.27
N ALA A 134 -5.69 17.47 -14.82
CA ALA A 134 -5.90 17.07 -16.21
C ALA A 134 -7.32 16.50 -16.40
N SER A 135 -7.94 16.78 -17.55
CA SER A 135 -9.24 16.18 -17.93
C SER A 135 -9.17 14.65 -17.98
N TRP A 136 -7.98 14.09 -18.24
CA TRP A 136 -7.70 12.66 -18.15
C TRP A 136 -8.10 12.06 -16.79
N ASN A 137 -8.00 12.82 -15.69
CA ASN A 137 -8.33 12.30 -14.35
C ASN A 137 -9.81 11.93 -14.20
N SER A 138 -10.71 12.55 -14.98
CA SER A 138 -12.15 12.23 -14.96
C SER A 138 -12.56 11.16 -15.97
N ASN A 139 -11.69 10.86 -16.95
CA ASN A 139 -11.90 9.79 -17.94
C ASN A 139 -10.56 9.13 -18.29
N PRO A 140 -9.98 8.35 -17.35
CA PRO A 140 -8.63 7.86 -17.53
C PRO A 140 -8.58 6.70 -18.52
N PHE A 141 -7.56 6.71 -19.36
CA PHE A 141 -7.27 5.64 -20.31
C PHE A 141 -5.76 5.40 -20.40
N GLY A 142 -5.38 4.20 -20.84
CA GLY A 142 -3.99 3.81 -21.00
C GLY A 142 -3.86 2.60 -21.91
N SER A 143 -2.75 1.88 -21.81
CA SER A 143 -2.48 0.68 -22.61
C SER A 143 -3.07 -0.61 -22.02
N GLY A 144 -3.67 -0.55 -20.83
CA GLY A 144 -4.12 -1.73 -20.11
C GLY A 144 -5.26 -2.50 -20.77
N PRO A 145 -5.56 -3.71 -20.27
CA PRO A 145 -6.53 -4.63 -20.87
C PRO A 145 -7.97 -4.10 -20.90
N PHE A 146 -8.30 -3.14 -20.04
CA PHE A 146 -9.58 -2.45 -20.03
C PHE A 146 -9.38 -0.94 -20.16
N HIS A 147 -10.45 -0.20 -20.40
CA HIS A 147 -10.50 1.25 -20.29
C HIS A 147 -11.72 1.66 -19.47
N VAL A 148 -11.71 2.85 -18.87
CA VAL A 148 -12.88 3.38 -18.16
C VAL A 148 -13.93 3.79 -19.19
N ALA A 149 -15.09 3.15 -19.13
CA ALA A 149 -16.24 3.47 -19.96
C ALA A 149 -17.18 4.48 -19.27
N GLU A 150 -17.34 4.34 -17.95
CA GLU A 150 -18.14 5.25 -17.12
C GLU A 150 -17.59 5.30 -15.69
N TRP A 151 -17.63 6.48 -15.08
CA TRP A 151 -17.37 6.64 -13.66
C TRP A 151 -18.46 7.49 -13.02
N ARG A 152 -19.29 6.84 -12.19
CA ARG A 152 -20.26 7.51 -11.32
C ARG A 152 -19.60 7.67 -9.95
N HIS A 153 -19.13 8.89 -9.66
CA HIS A 153 -18.38 9.17 -8.43
C HIS A 153 -19.16 8.75 -7.17
N GLY A 154 -18.51 7.93 -6.34
CA GLY A 154 -19.09 7.41 -5.09
C GLY A 154 -20.03 6.20 -5.27
N ASP A 155 -20.31 5.78 -6.50
CA ASP A 155 -21.23 4.68 -6.81
C ASP A 155 -20.51 3.53 -7.53
N GLU A 156 -20.13 3.71 -8.80
CA GLU A 156 -19.50 2.65 -9.58
C GLU A 156 -18.50 3.15 -10.64
N ILE A 157 -17.56 2.27 -11.01
CA ILE A 157 -16.66 2.43 -12.16
C ILE A 157 -16.90 1.27 -13.11
N VAL A 158 -17.32 1.58 -14.34
CA VAL A 158 -17.55 0.62 -15.42
C VAL A 158 -16.32 0.59 -16.32
N LEU A 159 -15.74 -0.60 -16.51
CA LEU A 159 -14.64 -0.82 -17.43
C LEU A 159 -15.05 -1.75 -18.56
N GLU A 160 -14.58 -1.43 -19.77
CA GLU A 160 -14.78 -2.24 -20.97
C GLU A 160 -13.44 -2.68 -21.58
N PRO A 161 -13.38 -3.82 -22.27
CA PRO A 161 -12.17 -4.29 -22.92
C PRO A 161 -11.55 -3.23 -23.82
N ASN A 162 -10.25 -3.01 -23.67
CA ASN A 162 -9.50 -2.15 -24.57
C ASN A 162 -9.27 -2.88 -25.89
N GLN A 163 -9.86 -2.38 -26.98
CA GLN A 163 -9.73 -2.95 -28.32
C GLN A 163 -8.31 -2.91 -28.89
N TYR A 164 -7.41 -2.12 -28.31
CA TYR A 164 -6.00 -2.03 -28.70
C TYR A 164 -5.04 -2.77 -27.75
N ALA A 165 -5.51 -3.18 -26.56
CA ALA A 165 -4.68 -3.90 -25.61
C ALA A 165 -4.07 -5.16 -26.23
N VAL A 166 -2.77 -5.35 -26.01
CA VAL A 166 -2.07 -6.51 -26.55
C VAL A 166 -2.53 -7.80 -25.88
N ARG A 167 -2.81 -7.74 -24.57
CA ARG A 167 -3.40 -8.85 -23.81
C ARG A 167 -4.90 -8.65 -23.69
N LYS A 168 -5.67 -9.33 -24.53
CA LYS A 168 -7.14 -9.25 -24.52
C LYS A 168 -7.74 -9.90 -23.26
N PRO A 169 -8.55 -9.18 -22.48
CA PRO A 169 -9.28 -9.80 -21.39
C PRO A 169 -10.35 -10.75 -21.93
N ARG A 170 -10.69 -11.77 -21.13
CA ARG A 170 -11.80 -12.69 -21.44
C ARG A 170 -13.16 -12.16 -21.03
N LEU A 171 -13.18 -11.20 -20.10
CA LEU A 171 -14.40 -10.57 -19.60
C LEU A 171 -14.83 -9.47 -20.56
N ARG A 172 -16.15 -9.32 -20.75
CA ARG A 172 -16.74 -8.30 -21.63
C ARG A 172 -16.97 -6.96 -20.94
N ARG A 173 -17.06 -6.96 -19.60
CA ARG A 173 -17.28 -5.78 -18.77
C ARG A 173 -16.82 -6.09 -17.35
N LEU A 174 -16.28 -5.10 -16.66
CA LEU A 174 -16.03 -5.11 -15.23
C LEU A 174 -16.75 -3.92 -14.59
N ILE A 175 -17.41 -4.13 -13.46
CA ILE A 175 -18.03 -3.05 -12.69
C ILE A 175 -17.45 -3.10 -11.28
N PHE A 176 -16.82 -2.01 -10.86
CA PHE A 176 -16.40 -1.82 -9.48
C PHE A 176 -17.47 -1.01 -8.76
N LYS A 177 -18.28 -1.68 -7.94
CA LYS A 177 -19.23 -1.00 -7.05
C LYS A 177 -18.53 -0.55 -5.78
N ILE A 178 -18.81 0.68 -5.36
CA ILE A 178 -18.25 1.30 -4.16
C ILE A 178 -19.23 1.04 -3.01
N ILE A 179 -19.00 -0.03 -2.27
CA ILE A 179 -19.84 -0.43 -1.12
C ILE A 179 -18.94 -0.50 0.14
N PRO A 180 -18.84 0.59 0.92
CA PRO A 180 -17.94 0.66 2.07
C PRO A 180 -18.35 -0.23 3.26
N ASP A 181 -19.65 -0.52 3.39
CA ASP A 181 -20.18 -1.30 4.51
C ASP A 181 -20.14 -2.81 4.22
N TYR A 182 -19.47 -3.56 5.10
CA TYR A 182 -19.33 -5.01 4.98
C TYR A 182 -20.68 -5.75 5.03
N THR A 183 -21.69 -5.23 5.73
CA THR A 183 -23.01 -5.88 5.80
C THR A 183 -23.74 -5.75 4.47
N THR A 184 -23.71 -4.56 3.89
CA THR A 184 -24.26 -4.25 2.56
C THR A 184 -23.55 -5.07 1.49
N MET A 185 -22.22 -5.19 1.55
CA MET A 185 -21.44 -6.02 0.62
C MET A 185 -21.84 -7.51 0.69
N LEU A 186 -22.05 -8.06 1.89
CA LEU A 186 -22.54 -9.43 2.06
C LEU A 186 -23.94 -9.63 1.47
N VAL A 187 -24.84 -8.65 1.62
CA VAL A 187 -26.18 -8.70 1.01
C VAL A 187 -26.09 -8.62 -0.51
N ALA A 188 -25.25 -7.74 -1.06
CA ALA A 188 -25.02 -7.62 -2.49
C ALA A 188 -24.51 -8.95 -3.09
N LEU A 189 -23.57 -9.61 -2.41
CA LEU A 189 -23.08 -10.93 -2.85
C LEU A 189 -24.17 -11.99 -2.81
N ARG A 190 -24.98 -12.03 -1.74
CA ARG A 190 -26.11 -12.98 -1.58
C ARG A 190 -27.21 -12.82 -2.64
N THR A 191 -27.40 -11.59 -3.11
CA THR A 191 -28.41 -11.26 -4.12
C THR A 191 -27.86 -11.32 -5.54
N HIS A 192 -26.59 -11.71 -5.71
CA HIS A 192 -25.87 -11.71 -6.98
C HIS A 192 -25.80 -10.32 -7.65
N ASP A 193 -25.86 -9.25 -6.85
CA ASP A 193 -25.60 -7.89 -7.33
C ASP A 193 -24.10 -7.61 -7.50
N VAL A 194 -23.25 -8.42 -6.84
CA VAL A 194 -21.80 -8.49 -7.07
C VAL A 194 -21.35 -9.95 -7.19
N ASP A 195 -20.35 -10.19 -8.03
CA ASP A 195 -19.75 -11.53 -8.23
C ASP A 195 -18.51 -11.78 -7.35
N VAL A 196 -17.82 -10.72 -6.94
CA VAL A 196 -16.55 -10.78 -6.20
C VAL A 196 -16.60 -9.85 -5.01
N TYR A 197 -16.36 -10.40 -3.83
CA TYR A 197 -16.16 -9.67 -2.58
C TYR A 197 -14.71 -9.85 -2.13
N ALA A 198 -13.88 -8.83 -2.37
CA ALA A 198 -12.50 -8.76 -1.91
C ALA A 198 -12.42 -8.09 -0.52
N GLY A 199 -11.44 -8.47 0.29
CA GLY A 199 -11.26 -7.87 1.63
C GLY A 199 -12.37 -8.23 2.61
N VAL A 200 -12.81 -9.49 2.61
CA VAL A 200 -13.86 -9.99 3.49
C VAL A 200 -13.50 -9.82 4.96
N ASN A 201 -14.43 -9.29 5.76
CA ASN A 201 -14.34 -9.28 7.22
C ASN A 201 -14.37 -10.71 7.78
N GLU A 202 -13.37 -11.07 8.59
CA GLU A 202 -13.17 -12.41 9.12
C GLU A 202 -14.41 -12.97 9.85
N THR A 203 -15.21 -12.10 10.49
CA THR A 203 -16.44 -12.47 11.21
C THR A 203 -17.54 -13.01 10.29
N GLN A 204 -17.52 -12.66 9.01
CA GLN A 204 -18.52 -13.07 8.01
C GLN A 204 -18.21 -14.42 7.38
N LEU A 205 -17.03 -15.01 7.64
CA LEU A 205 -16.59 -16.23 6.94
C LEU A 205 -17.49 -17.43 7.16
N ALA A 206 -18.03 -17.61 8.37
CA ALA A 206 -18.95 -18.72 8.63
C ALA A 206 -20.21 -18.62 7.75
N VAL A 207 -20.74 -17.39 7.61
CA VAL A 207 -21.89 -17.11 6.76
C VAL A 207 -21.54 -17.31 5.29
N LEU A 208 -20.41 -16.78 4.83
CA LEU A 208 -19.98 -16.92 3.44
C LEU A 208 -19.74 -18.39 3.04
N ARG A 209 -19.21 -19.22 3.95
CA ARG A 209 -19.05 -20.68 3.74
C ARG A 209 -20.38 -21.41 3.56
N SER A 210 -21.46 -20.87 4.11
CA SER A 210 -22.80 -21.48 4.02
C SER A 210 -23.53 -21.13 2.73
N LEU A 211 -23.04 -20.17 1.94
CA LEU A 211 -23.65 -19.78 0.68
C LEU A 211 -23.29 -20.80 -0.41
N PRO A 212 -24.28 -21.44 -1.08
CA PRO A 212 -24.04 -22.57 -1.98
C PRO A 212 -23.23 -22.19 -3.23
N ASP A 213 -23.37 -20.95 -3.70
CA ASP A 213 -22.77 -20.47 -4.96
C ASP A 213 -21.53 -19.60 -4.73
N VAL A 214 -21.03 -19.54 -3.49
CA VAL A 214 -19.86 -18.73 -3.13
C VAL A 214 -18.68 -19.62 -2.79
N ARG A 215 -17.58 -19.38 -3.49
CA ARG A 215 -16.28 -19.98 -3.15
C ARG A 215 -15.42 -18.96 -2.41
N LEU A 216 -15.02 -19.32 -1.19
CA LEU A 216 -14.01 -18.58 -0.45
C LEU A 216 -12.61 -18.97 -0.93
N VAL A 217 -11.82 -17.97 -1.31
CA VAL A 217 -10.42 -18.11 -1.69
C VAL A 217 -9.57 -17.33 -0.70
N ARG A 218 -8.63 -18.01 -0.04
CA ARG A 218 -7.65 -17.37 0.84
C ARG A 218 -6.36 -17.17 0.05
N THR A 219 -5.92 -15.92 -0.06
CA THR A 219 -4.71 -15.54 -0.78
C THR A 219 -3.73 -14.89 0.19
N PRO A 220 -2.48 -15.37 0.27
CA PRO A 220 -1.43 -14.67 1.01
C PRO A 220 -1.20 -13.26 0.43
N LEU A 221 -1.02 -12.27 1.30
CA LEU A 221 -0.78 -10.88 0.91
C LEU A 221 0.61 -10.42 1.36
N ASN A 222 1.24 -9.55 0.56
CA ASN A 222 2.37 -8.75 1.02
C ASN A 222 1.85 -7.63 1.93
N TYR A 223 1.44 -8.00 3.14
CA TYR A 223 0.78 -7.10 4.08
C TYR A 223 1.16 -7.46 5.51
N VAL A 224 1.52 -6.45 6.30
CA VAL A 224 1.74 -6.54 7.74
C VAL A 224 0.97 -5.42 8.41
N GLU A 225 0.30 -5.75 9.50
CA GLU A 225 -0.33 -4.78 10.38
C GLU A 225 0.54 -4.58 11.62
N PHE A 226 0.78 -3.31 11.99
CA PHE A 226 1.66 -2.95 13.09
C PHE A 226 1.22 -1.64 13.76
N LEU A 227 1.68 -1.44 14.99
CA LEU A 227 1.61 -0.15 15.66
C LEU A 227 2.88 0.64 15.34
N GLU A 228 2.72 1.81 14.75
CA GLU A 228 3.84 2.70 14.45
C GLU A 228 4.09 3.65 15.62
N PHE A 229 5.31 3.63 16.15
CA PHE A 229 5.71 4.55 17.22
C PHE A 229 6.36 5.80 16.66
N ASN A 230 5.79 6.97 16.97
CA ASN A 230 6.47 8.24 16.70
C ASN A 230 7.67 8.40 17.64
N THR A 231 8.87 8.09 17.15
CA THR A 231 10.12 8.13 17.95
C THR A 231 10.71 9.54 18.10
N GLN A 232 10.07 10.56 17.53
CA GLN A 232 10.56 11.95 17.57
C GLN A 232 10.08 12.70 18.82
N ARG A 233 9.20 12.10 19.62
CA ARG A 233 8.54 12.78 20.74
C ARG A 233 8.38 11.85 21.95
N PRO A 234 8.40 12.42 23.16
CA PRO A 234 8.02 11.66 24.34
C PRO A 234 6.55 11.23 24.27
N PRO A 235 6.20 10.09 24.89
CA PRO A 235 7.08 9.17 25.63
C PRO A 235 7.70 8.07 24.74
N THR A 236 7.36 8.01 23.46
CA THR A 236 7.76 6.93 22.53
C THR A 236 9.14 7.12 21.91
N ASP A 237 9.83 8.23 22.21
CA ASP A 237 11.26 8.44 21.93
C ASP A 237 12.17 7.52 22.78
N ASP A 238 11.78 7.18 24.00
CA ASP A 238 12.50 6.24 24.87
C ASP A 238 12.30 4.78 24.42
N LEU A 239 13.41 4.12 24.03
CA LEU A 239 13.41 2.71 23.62
C LEU A 239 12.85 1.78 24.71
N ARG A 240 13.04 2.09 25.99
CA ARG A 240 12.54 1.28 27.11
C ARG A 240 11.02 1.30 27.17
N VAL A 241 10.42 2.48 26.93
CA VAL A 241 8.96 2.62 26.83
C VAL A 241 8.44 1.78 25.68
N ARG A 242 9.00 1.90 24.47
CA ARG A 242 8.57 1.10 23.31
C ARG A 242 8.66 -0.41 23.57
N ARG A 243 9.75 -0.88 24.18
CA ARG A 243 9.90 -2.30 24.54
C ARG A 243 8.86 -2.75 25.58
N ALA A 244 8.57 -1.94 26.58
CA ALA A 244 7.53 -2.25 27.57
C ALA A 244 6.14 -2.33 26.92
N LEU A 245 5.79 -1.38 26.04
CA LEU A 245 4.53 -1.41 25.29
C LEU A 245 4.40 -2.69 24.44
N MET A 246 5.46 -3.09 23.74
CA MET A 246 5.47 -4.32 22.95
C MET A 246 5.29 -5.59 23.81
N ARG A 247 5.83 -5.62 25.03
CA ARG A 247 5.67 -6.74 25.99
C ARG A 247 4.28 -6.79 26.62
N ALA A 248 3.60 -5.66 26.74
CA ALA A 248 2.28 -5.59 27.32
C ALA A 248 1.18 -6.11 26.39
N ILE A 249 1.47 -6.29 25.10
CA ILE A 249 0.48 -6.64 24.09
C ILE A 249 0.45 -8.15 23.83
N ASP A 250 -0.70 -8.81 24.05
CA ASP A 250 -0.89 -10.25 23.82
C ASP A 250 -1.30 -10.50 22.36
N LYS A 251 -0.32 -10.47 21.45
CA LYS A 251 -0.55 -10.72 20.03
C LYS A 251 -1.35 -12.02 19.76
N PRO A 252 -1.01 -13.19 20.36
CA PRO A 252 -1.83 -14.40 20.21
C PRO A 252 -3.31 -14.22 20.57
N THR A 253 -3.61 -13.56 21.69
CA THR A 253 -4.99 -13.31 22.11
C THR A 253 -5.69 -12.37 21.14
N LEU A 254 -5.08 -11.24 20.77
CA LEU A 254 -5.63 -10.30 19.79
C LEU A 254 -5.94 -10.97 18.43
N LEU A 255 -5.04 -11.82 17.93
CA LEU A 255 -5.26 -12.56 16.69
C LEU A 255 -6.46 -13.51 16.78
N LYS A 256 -6.73 -14.07 17.95
CA LYS A 256 -7.87 -14.95 18.18
C LYS A 256 -9.18 -14.18 18.32
N THR A 257 -9.18 -13.09 19.09
CA THR A 257 -10.38 -12.32 19.44
C THR A 257 -10.84 -11.40 18.32
N VAL A 258 -9.91 -10.73 17.64
CA VAL A 258 -10.19 -9.79 16.55
C VAL A 258 -10.26 -10.52 15.21
N TYR A 259 -9.26 -11.36 14.92
CA TYR A 259 -9.06 -11.95 13.59
C TYR A 259 -9.42 -13.43 13.47
N LEU A 260 -10.05 -14.02 14.51
CA LEU A 260 -10.49 -15.42 14.53
C LEU A 260 -9.37 -16.42 14.13
N SER A 261 -8.12 -16.10 14.48
CA SER A 261 -6.91 -16.87 14.16
C SER A 261 -6.63 -17.07 12.66
N LEU A 262 -7.15 -16.19 11.80
CA LEU A 262 -6.93 -16.23 10.35
C LEU A 262 -5.68 -15.47 9.90
N ARG A 263 -5.16 -14.61 10.78
CA ARG A 263 -3.88 -13.91 10.63
C ARG A 263 -2.80 -14.60 11.48
N THR A 264 -1.56 -14.44 11.07
CA THR A 264 -0.39 -14.98 11.77
C THR A 264 0.36 -13.86 12.50
N PRO A 265 1.01 -14.14 13.64
CA PRO A 265 1.84 -13.14 14.31
C PRO A 265 2.94 -12.60 13.39
N ALA A 266 3.11 -11.28 13.36
CA ALA A 266 4.22 -10.62 12.69
C ALA A 266 5.28 -10.17 13.70
N ASN A 267 6.54 -10.49 13.40
CA ASN A 267 7.73 -10.04 14.13
C ASN A 267 8.64 -9.13 13.30
N THR A 268 8.37 -9.01 12.00
CA THR A 268 9.08 -8.17 11.04
C THR A 268 8.05 -7.52 10.11
N GLU A 269 8.46 -6.44 9.45
CA GLU A 269 7.68 -5.80 8.38
C GLU A 269 7.71 -6.62 7.07
N ILE A 270 8.64 -7.58 6.96
CA ILE A 270 8.77 -8.45 5.78
C ILE A 270 7.83 -9.64 5.92
N ALA A 271 6.72 -9.61 5.19
CA ALA A 271 5.71 -10.67 5.20
C ALA A 271 6.28 -12.04 4.74
N PRO A 272 5.77 -13.18 5.25
CA PRO A 272 6.26 -14.52 4.90
C PRO A 272 6.20 -14.89 3.41
N VAL A 273 5.42 -14.15 2.62
CA VAL A 273 5.32 -14.33 1.17
C VAL A 273 6.55 -13.82 0.40
N LEU A 274 7.37 -12.99 1.05
CA LEU A 274 8.56 -12.39 0.45
C LEU A 274 9.79 -13.26 0.68
N TRP A 275 10.66 -13.31 -0.33
CA TRP A 275 11.91 -14.10 -0.30
C TRP A 275 12.89 -13.67 0.80
N ALA A 276 12.80 -12.41 1.26
CA ALA A 276 13.65 -11.83 2.29
C ALA A 276 13.10 -12.04 3.72
N HIS A 277 11.99 -12.77 3.88
CA HIS A 277 11.44 -13.05 5.19
C HIS A 277 12.39 -13.92 6.00
N ASP A 278 12.76 -13.45 7.18
CA ASP A 278 13.51 -14.22 8.17
C ASP A 278 12.53 -14.75 9.24
N PRO A 279 12.23 -16.07 9.23
CA PRO A 279 11.31 -16.67 10.20
C PRO A 279 11.92 -16.77 11.61
N ASP A 280 13.21 -16.48 11.79
CA ASP A 280 13.93 -16.59 13.07
C ASP A 280 13.99 -15.29 13.86
N VAL A 281 13.55 -14.17 13.28
CA VAL A 281 13.43 -12.91 14.02
C VAL A 281 12.40 -13.06 15.14
N ARG A 282 12.79 -12.66 16.35
CA ARG A 282 11.95 -12.67 17.55
C ARG A 282 11.80 -11.26 18.08
N GLY A 283 10.56 -10.88 18.42
CA GLY A 283 10.26 -9.68 19.18
C GLY A 283 10.24 -9.93 20.69
N PRO A 284 10.01 -8.91 21.52
CA PRO A 284 9.72 -9.10 22.94
C PRO A 284 8.50 -10.01 23.11
N SER A 285 8.63 -11.03 23.95
CA SER A 285 7.51 -11.89 24.34
C SER A 285 6.51 -11.13 25.21
N TYR A 286 5.23 -11.51 25.12
CA TYR A 286 4.18 -11.03 26.01
C TYR A 286 4.53 -11.33 27.47
N ASP A 287 4.69 -10.28 28.26
CA ASP A 287 4.97 -10.32 29.70
C ASP A 287 4.62 -8.93 30.29
N PRO A 288 3.34 -8.70 30.66
CA PRO A 288 2.90 -7.41 31.19
C PRO A 288 3.53 -7.10 32.55
N GLN A 289 3.93 -8.12 33.33
CA GLN A 289 4.61 -7.90 34.60
C GLN A 289 6.03 -7.37 34.37
N GLN A 290 6.77 -7.93 33.41
CA GLN A 290 8.07 -7.40 33.03
C GLN A 290 7.93 -6.03 32.35
N ALA A 291 6.88 -5.78 31.56
CA ALA A 291 6.60 -4.46 31.01
C ALA A 291 6.45 -3.39 32.10
N SER A 292 5.68 -3.68 33.15
CA SER A 292 5.55 -2.81 34.34
C SER A 292 6.91 -2.52 34.97
N ARG A 293 7.74 -3.55 35.19
CA ARG A 293 9.09 -3.38 35.76
C ARG A 293 10.02 -2.57 34.86
N ASP A 294 9.93 -2.77 33.54
CA ASP A 294 10.71 -2.02 32.55
C ASP A 294 10.34 -0.53 32.59
N LEU A 295 9.06 -0.21 32.82
CA LEU A 295 8.58 1.16 33.02
C LEU A 295 9.05 1.76 34.35
N ASP A 296 8.98 1.00 35.46
CA ASP A 296 9.53 1.42 36.75
C ASP A 296 11.02 1.79 36.61
N ALA A 297 11.81 0.93 35.97
CA ALA A 297 13.23 1.14 35.70
C ALA A 297 13.50 2.33 34.75
N ALA A 298 12.53 2.69 33.91
CA ALA A 298 12.58 3.89 33.06
C ALA A 298 12.15 5.18 33.79
N GLY A 299 11.77 5.08 35.07
CA GLY A 299 11.37 6.19 35.93
C GLY A 299 9.89 6.53 35.88
N TRP A 300 9.06 5.65 35.32
CA TRP A 300 7.61 5.80 35.25
C TRP A 300 6.95 5.11 36.45
N VAL A 301 6.52 5.91 37.42
CA VAL A 301 5.96 5.42 38.68
C VAL A 301 4.44 5.44 38.64
N GLU A 302 3.82 4.31 38.95
CA GLU A 302 2.36 4.19 38.97
C GLU A 302 1.73 4.93 40.15
N ARG A 303 0.68 5.72 39.88
CA ARG A 303 -0.15 6.44 40.84
C ARG A 303 -1.59 6.42 40.35
N HIS A 304 -2.51 5.89 41.15
CA HIS A 304 -3.93 5.81 40.80
C HIS A 304 -4.19 5.09 39.45
N GLY A 305 -3.43 4.04 39.16
CA GLY A 305 -3.57 3.25 37.93
C GLY A 305 -2.95 3.86 36.68
N ILE A 306 -2.33 5.05 36.76
CA ILE A 306 -1.60 5.68 35.65
C ILE A 306 -0.16 5.95 36.08
N ARG A 307 0.80 5.82 35.15
CA ARG A 307 2.21 6.07 35.42
C ARG A 307 2.60 7.52 35.18
N PHE A 308 3.53 8.03 35.99
CA PHE A 308 4.04 9.38 35.91
C PHE A 308 5.56 9.40 35.92
N LYS A 309 6.15 10.32 35.15
CA LYS A 309 7.57 10.66 35.20
C LYS A 309 7.71 12.17 35.22
N SER A 310 8.35 12.72 36.25
CA SER A 310 8.48 14.18 36.42
C SER A 310 7.14 14.94 36.41
N GLN A 311 6.09 14.34 37.00
CA GLN A 311 4.70 14.83 37.02
C GLN A 311 3.95 14.75 35.68
N GLU A 312 4.60 14.34 34.60
CA GLU A 312 3.94 14.07 33.32
C GLU A 312 3.36 12.65 33.31
N PRO A 313 2.09 12.46 32.91
CA PRO A 313 1.49 11.13 32.80
C PRO A 313 2.02 10.38 31.57
N LEU A 314 2.06 9.05 31.67
CA LEU A 314 2.40 8.15 30.56
C LEU A 314 1.16 7.98 29.68
N GLU A 315 0.97 8.94 28.79
CA GLU A 315 -0.19 9.03 27.91
C GLU A 315 0.20 8.86 26.44
N LEU A 316 -0.61 8.11 25.70
CA LEU A 316 -0.49 7.89 24.28
C LEU A 316 -1.79 8.27 23.57
N LEU A 317 -1.66 8.75 22.34
CA LEU A 317 -2.79 8.85 21.40
C LEU A 317 -2.60 7.73 20.37
N LEU A 318 -3.51 6.75 20.36
CA LEU A 318 -3.57 5.70 19.37
C LEU A 318 -4.55 6.08 18.26
N ILE A 319 -4.02 6.14 17.04
CA ILE A 319 -4.76 6.51 15.84
C ILE A 319 -5.04 5.27 15.01
N PHE A 320 -6.23 5.20 14.44
CA PHE A 320 -6.67 4.07 13.65
C PHE A 320 -7.60 4.50 12.52
N ASN A 321 -7.77 3.64 11.51
CA ASN A 321 -8.70 3.86 10.42
C ASN A 321 -10.14 3.68 10.90
N ALA A 322 -10.89 4.79 11.00
CA ALA A 322 -12.28 4.78 11.44
C ALA A 322 -13.22 4.05 10.46
N SER A 323 -12.81 3.92 9.19
CA SER A 323 -13.59 3.21 8.17
C SER A 323 -13.50 1.69 8.32
N ASP A 324 -12.64 1.17 9.21
CA ASP A 324 -12.53 -0.26 9.49
C ASP A 324 -12.96 -0.59 10.93
N SER A 325 -14.12 -1.22 11.07
CA SER A 325 -14.62 -1.68 12.38
C SER A 325 -13.67 -2.64 13.11
N GLN A 326 -12.83 -3.40 12.41
CA GLN A 326 -11.84 -4.29 13.05
C GLN A 326 -10.70 -3.49 13.70
N GLN A 327 -10.29 -2.37 13.08
CA GLN A 327 -9.28 -1.47 13.64
C GLN A 327 -9.74 -0.84 14.96
N LEU A 328 -11.02 -0.45 15.08
CA LEU A 328 -11.56 0.06 16.34
C LEU A 328 -11.52 -1.01 17.45
N ARG A 329 -11.89 -2.26 17.12
CA ARG A 329 -11.84 -3.38 18.07
C ARG A 329 -10.40 -3.65 18.51
N LEU A 330 -9.46 -3.75 17.57
CA LEU A 330 -8.04 -3.92 17.85
C LEU A 330 -7.51 -2.80 18.76
N ALA A 331 -7.81 -1.54 18.43
CA ALA A 331 -7.38 -0.38 19.20
C ALA A 331 -7.95 -0.39 20.63
N THR A 332 -9.18 -0.84 20.82
CA THR A 332 -9.83 -0.97 22.14
C THR A 332 -9.18 -2.07 22.99
N GLU A 333 -8.88 -3.23 22.40
CA GLU A 333 -8.20 -4.31 23.12
C GLU A 333 -6.75 -3.91 23.49
N VAL A 334 -6.02 -3.26 22.57
CA VAL A 334 -4.68 -2.70 22.86
C VAL A 334 -4.74 -1.63 23.95
N GLN A 335 -5.72 -0.73 23.92
CA GLN A 335 -5.94 0.28 24.98
C GLN A 335 -6.10 -0.40 26.34
N ALA A 336 -6.90 -1.47 26.42
CA ALA A 336 -7.12 -2.20 27.68
C ALA A 336 -5.83 -2.89 28.18
N GLU A 337 -5.07 -3.52 27.30
CA GLU A 337 -3.78 -4.16 27.64
C GLU A 337 -2.73 -3.15 28.12
N LEU A 338 -2.67 -1.97 27.49
CA LEU A 338 -1.77 -0.89 27.91
C LEU A 338 -2.22 -0.22 29.21
N HIS A 339 -3.53 -0.05 29.42
CA HIS A 339 -4.06 0.44 30.69
C HIS A 339 -3.72 -0.50 31.86
N ALA A 340 -3.66 -1.82 31.63
CA ALA A 340 -3.30 -2.79 32.66
C ALA A 340 -1.86 -2.63 33.19
N ILE A 341 -0.98 -1.94 32.46
CA ILE A 341 0.37 -1.59 32.91
C ILE A 341 0.51 -0.09 33.22
N GLY A 342 -0.60 0.62 33.41
CA GLY A 342 -0.63 2.03 33.80
C GLY A 342 -0.29 3.03 32.70
N VAL A 343 -0.51 2.68 31.44
CA VAL A 343 -0.41 3.59 30.29
C VAL A 343 -1.81 4.08 29.94
N ALA A 344 -2.05 5.38 30.01
CA ALA A 344 -3.28 5.97 29.49
C ALA A 344 -3.21 6.04 27.96
N VAL A 345 -4.28 5.63 27.27
CA VAL A 345 -4.34 5.64 25.81
C VAL A 345 -5.64 6.28 25.37
N ASP A 346 -5.57 7.38 24.64
CA ASP A 346 -6.71 7.97 23.94
C ASP A 346 -6.83 7.33 22.56
N LEU A 347 -8.07 7.02 22.13
CA LEU A 347 -8.33 6.48 20.80
C LEU A 347 -8.90 7.58 19.90
N LYS A 348 -8.32 7.74 18.71
CA LYS A 348 -8.82 8.69 17.71
C LYS A 348 -8.85 8.08 16.32
N GLY A 349 -10.08 7.83 15.84
CA GLY A 349 -10.32 7.34 14.50
C GLY A 349 -10.28 8.46 13.46
N TYR A 350 -9.66 8.21 12.31
CA TYR A 350 -9.69 9.10 11.15
C TYR A 350 -10.10 8.32 9.89
N PRO A 351 -10.78 8.95 8.91
CA PRO A 351 -10.97 8.34 7.60
C PRO A 351 -9.62 8.04 6.95
N ILE A 352 -9.50 6.90 6.24
CA ILE A 352 -8.24 6.47 5.63
C ILE A 352 -7.66 7.52 4.69
N GLU A 353 -8.53 8.22 3.95
CA GLU A 353 -8.14 9.26 2.99
C GLU A 353 -7.40 10.40 3.67
N LEU A 354 -7.85 10.81 4.87
CA LEU A 354 -7.21 11.86 5.66
C LEU A 354 -5.96 11.33 6.37
N MET A 355 -5.96 10.08 6.82
CA MET A 355 -4.79 9.47 7.45
C MET A 355 -3.58 9.45 6.52
N THR A 356 -3.78 9.03 5.27
CA THR A 356 -2.72 8.81 4.28
C THR A 356 -2.52 9.98 3.31
N ALA A 357 -3.27 11.07 3.46
CA ALA A 357 -3.11 12.23 2.59
C ALA A 357 -1.67 12.79 2.67
N PRO A 358 -1.22 13.49 1.62
CA PRO A 358 -0.03 14.33 1.68
C PRO A 358 -0.10 15.38 2.80
N ALA A 359 1.07 15.85 3.27
CA ALA A 359 1.14 16.79 4.39
C ALA A 359 0.48 18.15 4.09
N ASP A 360 0.57 18.65 2.86
CA ASP A 360 -0.09 19.88 2.41
C ASP A 360 -1.63 19.74 2.35
N ALA A 361 -2.13 18.53 2.12
CA ALA A 361 -3.55 18.18 2.15
C ALA A 361 -4.08 17.86 3.56
N GLY A 362 -3.27 18.02 4.61
CA GLY A 362 -3.71 17.74 5.98
C GLY A 362 -3.41 16.33 6.50
N GLY A 363 -2.64 15.54 5.76
CA GLY A 363 -2.28 14.17 6.10
C GLY A 363 -1.78 13.95 7.51
N ILE A 364 -2.46 13.08 8.26
CA ILE A 364 -2.15 12.82 9.67
C ILE A 364 -0.79 12.12 9.81
N LEU A 365 -0.57 11.03 9.08
CA LEU A 365 0.68 10.27 9.14
C LEU A 365 1.85 11.09 8.59
N ALA A 366 1.64 11.79 7.47
CA ALA A 366 2.68 12.59 6.82
C ALA A 366 3.18 13.76 7.68
N LYS A 367 2.32 14.36 8.51
CA LYS A 367 2.71 15.46 9.42
C LYS A 367 3.33 14.98 10.72
N GLY A 368 3.09 13.73 11.13
CA GLY A 368 3.46 13.23 12.46
C GLY A 368 2.86 14.07 13.61
N LEU A 369 1.78 14.82 13.34
CA LEU A 369 1.14 15.78 14.22
C LEU A 369 -0.34 15.41 14.34
N CYS A 370 -0.77 15.12 15.56
CA CYS A 370 -2.14 14.74 15.85
C CYS A 370 -2.59 15.48 17.09
N GLU A 371 -3.73 16.16 17.01
CA GLU A 371 -4.34 16.84 18.15
C GLU A 371 -5.17 15.83 18.93
N ARG A 372 -5.15 15.92 20.27
CA ARG A 372 -6.04 15.11 21.12
C ARG A 372 -7.51 15.51 20.89
N PRO A 373 -8.46 14.61 21.14
CA PRO A 373 -9.89 14.91 21.07
C PRO A 373 -10.31 16.10 21.95
#